data_AF-A0A938R358-F1
#
_entry.id   AF-A0A938R358-F1
#
_cell.length_a   1.000
_cell.length_b   1.000
_cell.length_c   1.000
_cell.angle_alpha   90.00
_cell.angle_beta   90.00
_cell.angle_gamma   90.00
#
_symmetry.space_group_name_H-M   'P 1'
#
loop_
_entity.id
_entity.type
_entity.pdbx_description
1 polymer ?
#
loop_
_entity_poly.entity_id
_entity_poly.type
_entity_poly.pdbx_seq_one_letter_code
_entity_poly.pdbx_strand_id
1 'polypeptide(L)'
;MASEPKVAPDNFTVRVGEDEIARIFGLKQSLELADDLVEDAARYLSLGWRLAAVNGGSQSDLGVDFCQPAEVWRRRLQDLLQGEARVGLAVHTGAASRLFVLEVRGEEGGSHLNSLGEWRSACVARGPTRRERHFFLLPPQRQPSATRELTGLPLTVFGEGGTVLLPPSQEPDTQERWEWLTPPWEQLPGFPGSTLWEFLQRRNLPARPGEDGTPPDVPSWEELFRFVSSYEGVLQALLAPSPTPTEYYQRLLRAAWGAGLTHPQVLRGLLWHAPHGDAKQRPERWEYLQTLAAGASDSHSDRGPPWRPEPREAAEGKRFGALLDDGPPSPWGKPASMNLGLSDIMSVAQHLGRERGRREFPGAVPQVGFADMMQQAVGEVLKVMEDRVILERSRYEAMLFEIGKLSSRAAELESRLADCEQRLRQQSNGKKAGEESVLGFEKPPPWLTPEGNYAIRPQEPEPPAPLSSGQVIRDYLARNPDLGRDSRAVQMLQFCLKNYIDLNPENSGLSFKEKLEKAGKLAREFLGKEQAPEV
;
A
#
# COMPACT_ATOMS: atom_id res chain seq x y z
N MET A 1 66.81 -11.57 52.83
CA MET A 1 66.36 -11.80 51.43
C MET A 1 65.00 -12.46 51.52
N ALA A 2 63.93 -11.67 51.40
CA ALA A 2 62.56 -12.16 51.48
C ALA A 2 62.15 -12.68 50.11
N SER A 3 61.74 -13.95 50.06
CA SER A 3 61.30 -14.65 48.86
C SER A 3 59.95 -14.08 48.40
N GLU A 4 59.92 -13.59 47.15
CA GLU A 4 58.69 -13.13 46.50
C GLU A 4 57.66 -14.26 46.42
N PRO A 5 56.38 -14.00 46.79
CA PRO A 5 55.32 -14.98 46.69
C PRO A 5 55.03 -15.26 45.22
N LYS A 6 55.29 -16.50 44.81
CA LYS A 6 54.99 -17.04 43.49
C LYS A 6 53.46 -17.13 43.34
N VAL A 7 52.85 -16.11 42.73
CA VAL A 7 51.42 -16.10 42.40
C VAL A 7 51.17 -17.24 41.42
N ALA A 8 50.40 -18.24 41.84
CA ALA A 8 49.98 -19.33 40.96
C ALA A 8 49.11 -18.73 39.85
N PRO A 9 49.27 -19.13 38.58
CA PRO A 9 48.41 -18.65 37.51
C PRO A 9 46.98 -19.10 37.81
N ASP A 10 46.14 -18.15 38.21
CA ASP A 10 44.72 -18.38 38.38
C ASP A 10 44.15 -18.93 37.07
N ASN A 11 43.58 -20.13 37.13
CA ASN A 11 42.88 -20.76 36.01
C ASN A 11 41.62 -19.95 35.69
N PHE A 12 41.78 -18.86 34.93
CA PHE A 12 40.68 -18.11 34.37
C PHE A 12 39.99 -18.96 33.31
N THR A 13 38.81 -19.47 33.65
CA THR A 13 37.91 -20.09 32.67
C THR A 13 37.00 -19.00 32.11
N VAL A 14 37.35 -18.50 30.92
CA VAL A 14 36.48 -17.60 30.15
C VAL A 14 35.28 -18.42 29.67
N ARG A 15 34.11 -18.17 30.27
CA ARG A 15 32.83 -18.76 29.83
C ARG A 15 32.19 -17.78 28.85
N VAL A 16 32.22 -18.11 27.57
CA VAL A 16 31.43 -17.42 26.55
C VAL A 16 29.97 -17.80 26.77
N GLY A 17 29.10 -16.80 26.98
CA GLY A 17 27.67 -17.04 27.16
C GLY A 17 27.01 -17.50 25.86
N GLU A 18 25.87 -18.20 25.94
CA GLU A 18 25.13 -18.66 24.74
C GLU A 18 24.76 -17.50 23.80
N ASP A 19 24.43 -16.33 24.35
CA ASP A 19 24.13 -15.11 23.59
C ASP A 19 25.33 -14.61 22.79
N GLU A 20 26.53 -14.72 23.37
CA GLU A 20 27.77 -14.29 22.73
C GLU A 20 28.18 -15.28 21.64
N ILE A 21 27.97 -16.58 21.87
CA ILE A 21 28.10 -17.62 20.84
C ILE A 21 27.15 -17.31 19.66
N ALA A 22 25.87 -17.05 19.93
CA ALA A 22 24.89 -16.72 18.89
C ALA A 22 25.28 -15.46 18.10
N ARG A 23 25.79 -14.43 18.79
CA ARG A 23 26.31 -13.21 18.16
C ARG A 23 27.51 -13.48 17.25
N ILE A 24 28.47 -14.29 17.71
CA ILE A 24 29.65 -14.66 16.92
C ILE A 24 29.23 -15.43 15.66
N PHE A 25 28.30 -16.38 15.78
CA PHE A 25 27.77 -17.10 14.61
C PHE A 25 27.03 -16.18 13.65
N GLY A 26 26.23 -15.23 14.15
CA GLY A 26 25.55 -14.23 13.32
C GLY A 26 26.55 -13.34 12.57
N LEU A 27 27.61 -12.86 13.24
CA LEU A 27 28.68 -12.09 12.62
C LEU A 27 29.41 -12.90 11.55
N LYS A 28 29.72 -14.17 11.82
CA LYS A 28 30.35 -15.06 10.84
C LYS A 28 29.47 -15.22 9.59
N GLN A 29 28.19 -15.50 9.75
CA GLN A 29 27.26 -15.65 8.62
C GLN A 29 27.12 -14.34 7.82
N SER A 30 27.16 -13.18 8.50
CA SER A 30 27.14 -11.88 7.84
C SER A 30 28.39 -11.63 7.00
N LEU A 31 29.57 -11.97 7.54
CA LEU A 31 30.84 -11.85 6.82
C LEU A 31 30.92 -12.79 5.61
N GLU A 32 30.48 -14.05 5.76
CA GLU A 32 30.41 -15.00 4.64
C GLU A 32 29.46 -14.49 3.55
N LEU A 33 28.27 -14.01 3.92
CA LEU A 33 27.33 -13.40 2.98
C LEU A 33 27.91 -12.16 2.30
N ALA A 34 28.70 -11.36 3.03
CA ALA A 34 29.33 -10.16 2.50
C ALA A 34 30.32 -10.47 1.37
N ASP A 35 31.16 -11.48 1.57
CA ASP A 35 32.11 -11.93 0.57
C ASP A 35 31.38 -12.48 -0.67
N ASP A 36 30.33 -13.29 -0.47
CA ASP A 36 29.51 -13.83 -1.55
C ASP A 36 28.82 -12.71 -2.36
N LEU A 37 28.22 -11.72 -1.69
CA LEU A 37 27.57 -10.59 -2.36
C LEU A 37 28.58 -9.77 -3.17
N VAL A 38 29.77 -9.51 -2.64
CA VAL A 38 30.81 -8.76 -3.36
C VAL A 38 31.30 -9.52 -4.59
N GLU A 39 31.49 -10.83 -4.48
CA GLU A 39 31.93 -11.67 -5.59
C GLU A 39 30.84 -11.75 -6.68
N ASP A 40 29.61 -12.08 -6.31
CA ASP A 40 28.51 -12.23 -7.25
C ASP A 40 28.10 -10.90 -7.89
N ALA A 41 28.15 -9.77 -7.16
CA ALA A 41 27.96 -8.44 -7.76
C ALA A 41 28.92 -8.20 -8.93
N ALA A 42 30.19 -8.56 -8.78
CA ALA A 42 31.17 -8.42 -9.86
C ALA A 42 30.82 -9.33 -11.07
N ARG A 43 30.34 -10.55 -10.81
CA ARG A 43 29.88 -11.47 -11.88
C ARG A 43 28.68 -10.89 -12.62
N TYR A 44 27.67 -10.39 -11.92
CA TYR A 44 26.49 -9.79 -12.56
C TYR A 44 26.83 -8.53 -13.38
N LEU A 45 27.72 -7.68 -12.87
CA LEU A 45 28.19 -6.52 -13.62
C LEU A 45 28.93 -6.92 -14.90
N SER A 46 29.68 -8.04 -14.86
CA SER A 46 30.35 -8.56 -16.06
C SER A 46 29.38 -9.06 -17.15
N LEU A 47 28.14 -9.40 -16.76
CA LEU A 47 27.04 -9.74 -17.69
C LEU A 47 26.36 -8.50 -18.28
N GLY A 48 26.76 -7.29 -17.86
CA GLY A 48 26.13 -6.03 -18.23
C GLY A 48 24.81 -5.75 -17.51
N TRP A 49 24.56 -6.40 -16.38
CA TRP A 49 23.35 -6.17 -15.59
C TRP A 49 23.52 -4.92 -14.72
N ARG A 50 22.47 -4.09 -14.66
CA ARG A 50 22.44 -2.91 -13.79
C ARG A 50 21.92 -3.31 -12.41
N LEU A 51 22.78 -3.20 -11.41
CA LEU A 51 22.49 -3.59 -10.05
C LEU A 51 22.06 -2.43 -9.17
N ALA A 52 21.35 -2.76 -8.09
CA ALA A 52 21.13 -1.91 -6.92
C ALA A 52 21.41 -2.70 -5.65
N ALA A 53 21.95 -2.03 -4.63
CA ALA A 53 22.06 -2.58 -3.29
C ALA A 53 20.81 -2.15 -2.57
N VAL A 54 20.06 -3.12 -2.05
CA VAL A 54 18.75 -2.86 -1.45
C VAL A 54 18.73 -3.27 0.01
N ASN A 55 17.94 -2.56 0.80
CA ASN A 55 17.64 -2.96 2.16
C ASN A 55 16.76 -4.21 2.11
N GLY A 56 17.26 -5.33 2.63
CA GLY A 56 16.57 -6.60 2.65
C GLY A 56 15.20 -6.56 3.34
N GLY A 57 14.91 -5.58 4.21
CA GLY A 57 13.59 -5.44 4.84
C GLY A 57 12.57 -4.62 4.04
N SER A 58 13.01 -3.57 3.34
CA SER A 58 12.12 -2.61 2.65
C SER A 58 12.26 -2.60 1.13
N GLN A 59 13.25 -3.31 0.60
CA GLN A 59 13.70 -3.26 -0.80
C GLN A 59 14.04 -1.85 -1.30
N SER A 60 14.27 -0.91 -0.38
CA SER A 60 14.71 0.44 -0.71
C SER A 60 16.17 0.44 -1.17
N ASP A 61 16.47 1.27 -2.17
CA ASP A 61 17.84 1.47 -2.66
C ASP A 61 18.72 2.10 -1.56
N LEU A 62 19.88 1.51 -1.33
CA LEU A 62 20.89 1.95 -0.35
C LEU A 62 21.91 2.93 -0.96
N GLY A 63 21.75 3.28 -2.25
CA GLY A 63 22.55 4.30 -2.93
C GLY A 63 23.97 3.85 -3.24
N VAL A 64 24.18 2.55 -3.47
CA VAL A 64 25.47 2.03 -3.94
C VAL A 64 25.55 2.19 -5.45
N ASP A 65 26.46 3.04 -5.91
CA ASP A 65 26.68 3.28 -7.34
C ASP A 65 27.65 2.24 -7.93
N PHE A 66 27.08 1.19 -8.53
CA PHE A 66 27.86 0.13 -9.19
C PHE A 66 28.52 0.55 -10.51
N CYS A 67 28.31 1.78 -10.99
CA CYS A 67 29.05 2.32 -12.12
C CYS A 67 30.44 2.86 -11.72
N GLN A 68 30.71 2.99 -10.42
CA GLN A 68 32.02 3.40 -9.92
C GLN A 68 33.07 2.28 -10.06
N PRO A 69 34.38 2.59 -9.93
CA PRO A 69 35.42 1.57 -9.88
C PRO A 69 35.14 0.53 -8.78
N ALA A 70 35.57 -0.71 -9.03
CA ALA A 70 35.27 -1.85 -8.17
C ALA A 70 35.67 -1.63 -6.72
N GLU A 71 36.81 -1.00 -6.50
CA GLU A 71 37.34 -0.70 -5.17
C GLU A 71 36.41 0.23 -4.37
N VAL A 72 35.71 1.14 -5.05
CA VAL A 72 34.86 2.14 -4.41
C VAL A 72 33.52 1.52 -4.01
N TRP A 73 32.82 0.87 -4.94
CA TRP A 73 31.52 0.25 -4.61
C TRP A 73 31.69 -0.94 -3.67
N ARG A 74 32.79 -1.71 -3.76
CA ARG A 74 33.07 -2.82 -2.83
C ARG A 74 33.22 -2.33 -1.41
N ARG A 75 34.02 -1.26 -1.20
CA ARG A 75 34.18 -0.65 0.12
C ARG A 75 32.83 -0.17 0.64
N ARG A 76 32.06 0.53 -0.18
CA ARG A 76 30.74 1.03 0.23
C ARG A 76 29.78 -0.11 0.61
N LEU A 77 29.77 -1.20 -0.16
CA LEU A 77 28.95 -2.37 0.12
C LEU A 77 29.39 -3.06 1.42
N GLN A 78 30.69 -3.21 1.63
CA GLN A 78 31.27 -3.75 2.88
C GLN A 78 30.92 -2.88 4.09
N ASP A 79 30.99 -1.55 3.98
CA ASP A 79 30.61 -0.63 5.05
C ASP A 79 29.12 -0.79 5.43
N LEU A 80 28.24 -0.98 4.43
CA LEU A 80 26.82 -1.23 4.68
C LEU A 80 26.58 -2.58 5.36
N LEU A 81 27.33 -3.61 4.97
CA LEU A 81 27.24 -4.97 5.53
C LEU A 81 27.81 -5.09 6.96
N GLN A 82 28.74 -4.21 7.34
CA GLN A 82 29.22 -4.09 8.72
C GLN A 82 28.21 -3.36 9.62
N GLY A 83 27.27 -2.62 9.04
CA GLY A 83 26.18 -1.99 9.75
C GLY A 83 25.09 -2.98 10.17
N GLU A 84 24.03 -2.48 10.81
CA GLU A 84 22.85 -3.27 11.18
C GLU A 84 21.88 -3.50 10.00
N ALA A 85 22.17 -2.92 8.83
CA ALA A 85 21.32 -3.04 7.67
C ALA A 85 21.42 -4.45 7.08
N ARG A 86 20.27 -5.09 6.85
CA ARG A 86 20.20 -6.28 6.00
C ARG A 86 20.42 -5.82 4.57
N VAL A 87 21.54 -6.15 3.96
CA VAL A 87 21.87 -5.73 2.59
C VAL A 87 21.66 -6.89 1.64
N GLY A 88 20.97 -6.63 0.52
CA GLY A 88 20.86 -7.55 -0.60
C GLY A 88 21.25 -6.89 -1.92
N LEU A 89 21.44 -7.70 -2.95
CA LEU A 89 21.58 -7.28 -4.33
C LEU A 89 20.26 -7.45 -5.07
N ALA A 90 19.93 -6.46 -5.88
CA ALA A 90 18.85 -6.54 -6.84
C ALA A 90 19.34 -6.15 -8.24
N VAL A 91 18.66 -6.66 -9.26
CA VAL A 91 18.84 -6.24 -10.66
C VAL A 91 17.69 -5.36 -11.09
N HIS A 92 18.00 -4.30 -11.82
CA HIS A 92 17.00 -3.52 -12.55
C HIS A 92 16.63 -4.25 -13.84
N THR A 93 15.36 -4.59 -14.00
CA THR A 93 14.82 -5.19 -15.23
C THR A 93 14.48 -4.12 -16.26
N GLY A 94 14.22 -4.54 -17.50
CA GLY A 94 13.96 -3.66 -18.63
C GLY A 94 15.18 -3.36 -19.48
N ALA A 95 15.14 -2.22 -20.17
CA ALA A 95 16.11 -1.81 -21.17
C ALA A 95 17.54 -1.66 -20.60
N ALA A 96 17.66 -1.25 -19.34
CA ALA A 96 18.93 -1.02 -18.67
C ALA A 96 19.81 -2.29 -18.60
N SER A 97 19.20 -3.43 -18.25
CA SER A 97 19.89 -4.73 -18.17
C SER A 97 19.56 -5.66 -19.33
N ARG A 98 18.67 -5.25 -20.25
CA ARG A 98 18.08 -6.09 -21.30
C ARG A 98 17.42 -7.35 -20.75
N LEU A 99 16.91 -7.28 -19.52
CA LEU A 99 16.36 -8.41 -18.80
C LEU A 99 14.86 -8.26 -18.60
N PHE A 100 14.15 -9.34 -18.84
CA PHE A 100 12.80 -9.55 -18.35
C PHE A 100 12.84 -10.73 -17.39
N VAL A 101 12.16 -10.63 -16.23
CA VAL A 101 12.08 -11.73 -15.26
C VAL A 101 10.64 -12.18 -15.09
N LEU A 102 10.42 -13.48 -15.23
CA LEU A 102 9.15 -14.13 -14.90
C LEU A 102 9.30 -14.83 -13.55
N GLU A 103 8.59 -14.34 -12.54
CA GLU A 103 8.45 -15.03 -11.26
C GLU A 103 7.23 -15.94 -11.30
N VAL A 104 7.43 -17.21 -10.94
CA VAL A 104 6.41 -18.25 -10.88
C VAL A 104 6.27 -18.69 -9.44
N ARG A 105 5.07 -18.56 -8.88
CA ARG A 105 4.81 -18.93 -7.49
C ARG A 105 4.18 -20.33 -7.42
N GLY A 106 4.91 -21.27 -6.82
CA GLY A 106 4.43 -22.62 -6.56
C GLY A 106 4.21 -23.47 -7.82
N GLU A 107 3.71 -24.69 -7.60
CA GLU A 107 3.49 -25.67 -8.66
C GLU A 107 2.30 -25.30 -9.56
N GLU A 108 1.34 -24.55 -9.04
CA GLU A 108 0.18 -24.06 -9.79
C GLU A 108 0.61 -23.15 -10.95
N GLY A 109 1.52 -22.20 -10.70
CA GLY A 109 2.05 -21.32 -11.73
C GLY A 109 2.79 -22.06 -12.82
N GLY A 110 3.63 -23.03 -12.44
CA GLY A 110 4.31 -23.89 -13.40
C GLY A 110 3.34 -24.74 -14.22
N SER A 111 2.29 -25.27 -13.60
CA SER A 111 1.29 -26.12 -14.27
C SER A 111 0.51 -25.36 -15.35
N HIS A 112 0.15 -24.10 -15.10
CA HIS A 112 -0.46 -23.25 -16.12
C HIS A 112 0.45 -23.05 -17.33
N LEU A 113 1.73 -22.78 -17.11
CA LEU A 113 2.69 -22.53 -18.18
C LEU A 113 3.08 -23.81 -18.93
N ASN A 114 3.08 -24.97 -18.28
CA ASN A 114 3.38 -26.26 -18.92
C ASN A 114 2.42 -26.56 -20.09
N SER A 115 1.17 -26.09 -20.02
CA SER A 115 0.21 -26.23 -21.13
C SER A 115 0.58 -25.44 -22.39
N LEU A 116 1.48 -24.45 -22.27
CA LEU A 116 1.97 -23.60 -23.35
C LEU A 116 3.25 -24.15 -24.03
N GLY A 117 3.80 -25.26 -23.52
CA GLY A 117 5.06 -25.84 -23.99
C GLY A 117 6.28 -25.39 -23.17
N GLU A 118 7.43 -25.27 -23.83
CA GLU A 118 8.69 -24.87 -23.18
C GLU A 118 8.67 -23.38 -22.82
N TRP A 119 8.58 -23.11 -21.52
CA TRP A 119 8.52 -21.76 -20.97
C TRP A 119 9.68 -21.44 -20.02
N ARG A 120 10.40 -22.46 -19.53
CA ARG A 120 11.45 -22.28 -18.54
C ARG A 120 12.66 -21.60 -19.17
N SER A 121 13.20 -20.59 -18.49
CA SER A 121 14.52 -20.07 -18.86
C SER A 121 15.62 -21.07 -18.53
N ALA A 122 16.71 -20.98 -19.29
CA ALA A 122 18.01 -21.54 -18.95
C ALA A 122 18.62 -20.99 -17.65
N CYS A 123 18.24 -19.77 -17.24
CA CYS A 123 18.75 -19.13 -16.04
C CYS A 123 17.63 -18.99 -15.01
N VAL A 124 17.75 -19.70 -13.89
CA VAL A 124 16.67 -19.84 -12.89
C VAL A 124 17.22 -19.68 -11.48
N ALA A 125 16.61 -18.77 -10.72
CA ALA A 125 16.81 -18.68 -9.27
C ALA A 125 15.58 -19.25 -8.54
N ARG A 126 15.82 -19.94 -7.44
CA ARG A 126 14.78 -20.39 -6.51
C ARG A 126 14.82 -19.49 -5.28
N GLY A 127 13.64 -19.09 -4.84
CA GLY A 127 13.47 -18.34 -3.61
C GLY A 127 12.60 -19.09 -2.61
N PRO A 128 12.25 -18.39 -1.52
CA PRO A 128 11.32 -18.89 -0.53
C PRO A 128 10.00 -19.33 -1.13
N THR A 129 9.28 -20.19 -0.41
CA THR A 129 7.91 -20.61 -0.74
C THR A 129 7.75 -21.24 -2.13
N ARG A 130 8.80 -21.93 -2.62
CA ARG A 130 8.83 -22.55 -3.96
C ARG A 130 8.59 -21.54 -5.09
N ARG A 131 9.08 -20.32 -4.91
CA ARG A 131 9.12 -19.32 -5.99
C ARG A 131 10.31 -19.60 -6.90
N GLU A 132 10.08 -19.54 -8.20
CA GLU A 132 11.13 -19.61 -9.21
C GLU A 132 11.15 -18.30 -9.99
N ARG A 133 12.33 -17.73 -10.20
CA ARG A 133 12.55 -16.56 -11.07
C ARG A 133 13.31 -17.00 -12.29
N HIS A 134 12.69 -16.83 -13.45
CA HIS A 134 13.25 -17.17 -14.74
C HIS A 134 13.70 -15.88 -15.44
N PHE A 135 14.99 -15.79 -15.72
CA PHE A 135 15.60 -14.60 -16.30
C PHE A 135 15.65 -14.77 -17.82
N PHE A 136 15.22 -13.77 -18.59
CA PHE A 136 15.25 -13.81 -20.05
C PHE A 136 15.89 -12.56 -20.61
N LEU A 137 16.61 -12.70 -21.73
CA LEU A 137 17.09 -11.57 -22.50
C LEU A 137 16.00 -11.07 -23.46
N LEU A 138 15.80 -9.75 -23.48
CA LEU A 138 14.95 -9.09 -24.46
C LEU A 138 15.61 -7.79 -24.96
N PRO A 139 15.50 -7.46 -26.25
CA PRO A 139 15.99 -6.18 -26.75
C PRO A 139 15.17 -5.03 -26.13
N PRO A 140 15.76 -3.85 -25.91
CA PRO A 140 15.08 -2.71 -25.30
C PRO A 140 13.70 -2.38 -25.89
N GLN A 141 13.53 -2.54 -27.21
CA GLN A 141 12.29 -2.23 -27.94
C GLN A 141 11.16 -3.23 -27.67
N ARG A 142 11.46 -4.36 -27.03
CA ARG A 142 10.49 -5.43 -26.72
C ARG A 142 10.35 -5.68 -25.22
N GLN A 143 10.92 -4.82 -24.38
CA GLN A 143 10.77 -4.97 -22.93
C GLN A 143 9.29 -4.81 -22.57
N PRO A 144 8.72 -5.70 -21.74
CA PRO A 144 7.41 -5.46 -21.17
C PRO A 144 7.45 -4.18 -20.32
N SER A 145 6.31 -3.54 -20.15
CA SER A 145 6.16 -2.35 -19.30
C SER A 145 6.43 -2.68 -17.81
N ALA A 146 6.00 -1.81 -16.91
CA ALA A 146 6.21 -1.94 -15.46
C ALA A 146 5.89 -3.33 -14.89
N THR A 147 6.52 -3.63 -13.75
CA THR A 147 6.26 -4.84 -12.95
C THR A 147 4.78 -5.03 -12.71
N ARG A 148 4.27 -6.24 -12.94
CA ARG A 148 2.85 -6.55 -12.79
C ARG A 148 2.59 -8.00 -12.45
N GLU A 149 1.56 -8.24 -11.66
CA GLU A 149 1.01 -9.58 -11.43
C GLU A 149 -0.04 -9.89 -12.51
N LEU A 150 0.02 -11.11 -13.07
CA LEU A 150 -0.94 -11.51 -14.09
C LEU A 150 -2.25 -11.95 -13.43
N THR A 151 -3.32 -11.19 -13.62
CA THR A 151 -4.61 -11.44 -12.96
C THR A 151 -5.10 -12.87 -13.17
N GLY A 152 -5.41 -13.53 -12.04
CA GLY A 152 -5.91 -14.91 -12.01
C GLY A 152 -4.83 -15.98 -12.21
N LEU A 153 -3.54 -15.61 -12.20
CA LEU A 153 -2.42 -16.54 -12.27
C LEU A 153 -1.39 -16.22 -11.19
N PRO A 154 -0.74 -17.22 -10.58
CA PRO A 154 0.32 -17.01 -9.60
C PRO A 154 1.66 -16.68 -10.30
N LEU A 155 1.64 -15.65 -11.17
CA LEU A 155 2.75 -15.22 -12.02
C LEU A 155 2.97 -13.72 -11.90
N THR A 156 4.24 -13.31 -11.77
CA THR A 156 4.64 -11.90 -11.77
C THR A 156 5.66 -11.66 -12.89
N VAL A 157 5.43 -10.60 -13.66
CA VAL A 157 6.25 -10.17 -14.80
C VAL A 157 7.00 -8.92 -14.35
N PHE A 158 8.33 -8.95 -14.34
CA PHE A 158 9.19 -7.80 -14.04
C PHE A 158 9.81 -7.28 -15.34
N GLY A 159 9.25 -6.18 -15.86
CA GLY A 159 9.68 -5.52 -17.09
C GLY A 159 10.40 -4.19 -16.83
N GLU A 160 10.08 -3.16 -17.60
CA GLU A 160 10.75 -1.86 -17.54
C GLU A 160 10.64 -1.21 -16.14
N GLY A 161 11.79 -0.82 -15.58
CA GLY A 161 11.86 -0.16 -14.27
C GLY A 161 11.60 -1.08 -13.07
N GLY A 162 11.40 -2.39 -13.30
CA GLY A 162 11.29 -3.36 -12.23
C GLY A 162 12.63 -3.60 -11.53
N THR A 163 12.55 -4.11 -10.29
CA THR A 163 13.71 -4.46 -9.48
C THR A 163 13.47 -5.84 -8.86
N VAL A 164 14.46 -6.74 -8.97
CA VAL A 164 14.34 -8.14 -8.55
C VAL A 164 15.55 -8.56 -7.74
N LEU A 165 15.35 -9.14 -6.55
CA LEU A 165 16.46 -9.67 -5.74
C LEU A 165 17.20 -10.80 -6.46
N LEU A 166 18.53 -10.78 -6.38
CA LEU A 166 19.42 -11.79 -6.94
C LEU A 166 20.01 -12.67 -5.83
N PRO A 167 20.28 -13.97 -6.07
CA PRO A 167 21.16 -14.75 -5.19
C PRO A 167 22.51 -14.03 -4.94
N PRO A 168 23.12 -14.14 -3.74
CA PRO A 168 22.66 -14.87 -2.55
C PRO A 168 21.75 -14.06 -1.61
N SER A 169 21.08 -13.00 -2.10
CA SER A 169 20.27 -12.11 -1.27
C SER A 169 19.14 -12.85 -0.55
N GLN A 170 18.74 -12.31 0.60
CA GLN A 170 17.67 -12.87 1.42
C GLN A 170 16.35 -12.15 1.20
N GLU A 171 15.25 -12.90 1.25
CA GLU A 171 13.91 -12.33 1.20
C GLU A 171 13.57 -11.60 2.53
N PRO A 172 12.95 -10.40 2.47
CA PRO A 172 12.58 -9.64 3.65
C PRO A 172 11.83 -10.43 4.71
N ASP A 173 10.76 -11.10 4.29
CA ASP A 173 9.78 -11.65 5.23
C ASP A 173 10.24 -12.98 5.82
N THR A 174 10.88 -13.83 5.02
CA THR A 174 11.25 -15.19 5.44
C THR A 174 12.70 -15.31 5.86
N GLN A 175 13.56 -14.35 5.49
CA GLN A 175 15.03 -14.44 5.64
C GLN A 175 15.66 -15.62 4.89
N GLU A 176 14.90 -16.32 4.04
CA GLU A 176 15.42 -17.38 3.20
C GLU A 176 16.21 -16.78 2.04
N ARG A 177 17.30 -17.44 1.67
CA ARG A 177 18.19 -17.01 0.60
C ARG A 177 17.59 -17.36 -0.76
N TRP A 178 17.77 -16.46 -1.71
CA TRP A 178 17.65 -16.79 -3.12
C TRP A 178 18.87 -17.60 -3.55
N GLU A 179 18.65 -18.70 -4.25
CA GLU A 179 19.69 -19.63 -4.70
C GLU A 179 19.59 -19.83 -6.21
N TRP A 180 20.72 -19.86 -6.91
CA TRP A 180 20.73 -20.23 -8.31
C TRP A 180 20.49 -21.73 -8.46
N LEU A 181 19.50 -22.09 -9.27
CA LEU A 181 19.36 -23.46 -9.80
C LEU A 181 20.20 -23.63 -11.05
N THR A 182 20.27 -22.57 -11.85
CA THR A 182 21.13 -22.50 -13.02
C THR A 182 21.61 -21.05 -13.13
N PRO A 183 22.86 -20.77 -12.71
CA PRO A 183 23.35 -19.40 -12.66
C PRO A 183 23.69 -18.86 -14.04
N PRO A 184 23.64 -17.53 -14.23
CA PRO A 184 23.80 -16.91 -15.55
C PRO A 184 25.22 -17.04 -16.12
N TRP A 185 26.23 -17.32 -15.30
CA TRP A 185 27.61 -17.57 -15.77
C TRP A 185 27.86 -19.01 -16.23
N GLU A 186 27.00 -19.95 -15.88
CA GLU A 186 27.03 -21.32 -16.44
C GLU A 186 26.17 -21.38 -17.71
N GLN A 187 24.97 -20.79 -17.66
CA GLN A 187 24.07 -20.72 -18.79
C GLN A 187 23.45 -19.33 -18.87
N LEU A 188 23.85 -18.58 -19.91
CA LEU A 188 23.33 -17.23 -20.13
C LEU A 188 21.79 -17.29 -20.31
N PRO A 189 21.07 -16.28 -19.80
CA PRO A 189 19.62 -16.21 -20.01
C PRO A 189 19.30 -16.19 -21.51
N GLY A 190 18.39 -17.05 -21.94
CA GLY A 190 17.92 -17.11 -23.32
C GLY A 190 16.84 -16.08 -23.62
N PHE A 191 16.43 -16.00 -24.88
CA PHE A 191 15.17 -15.34 -25.24
C PHE A 191 13.99 -16.21 -24.78
N PRO A 192 12.84 -15.62 -24.42
CA PRO A 192 11.65 -16.41 -24.14
C PRO A 192 11.23 -17.16 -25.40
N GLY A 193 10.78 -18.42 -25.24
CA GLY A 193 10.19 -19.19 -26.32
C GLY A 193 9.01 -18.46 -26.95
N SER A 194 8.73 -18.70 -28.23
CA SER A 194 7.67 -17.99 -28.98
C SER A 194 6.30 -18.14 -28.34
N THR A 195 5.97 -19.32 -27.81
CA THR A 195 4.68 -19.59 -27.15
C THR A 195 4.52 -18.81 -25.85
N LEU A 196 5.56 -18.80 -25.00
CA LEU A 196 5.58 -17.97 -23.80
C LEU A 196 5.48 -16.49 -24.17
N TRP A 197 6.24 -16.06 -25.18
CA TRP A 197 6.23 -14.67 -25.60
C TRP A 197 4.87 -14.24 -26.16
N GLU A 198 4.20 -15.07 -26.97
CA GLU A 198 2.84 -14.81 -27.44
C GLU A 198 1.83 -14.82 -26.29
N PHE A 199 1.95 -15.74 -25.33
CA PHE A 199 1.10 -15.76 -24.15
C PHE A 199 1.25 -14.48 -23.34
N LEU A 200 2.50 -14.09 -23.09
CA LEU A 200 2.83 -12.84 -22.43
C LEU A 200 2.29 -11.69 -23.25
N GLN A 201 2.49 -11.61 -24.57
CA GLN A 201 1.91 -10.56 -25.41
C GLN A 201 0.39 -10.53 -25.41
N ARG A 202 -0.33 -11.65 -25.42
CA ARG A 202 -1.81 -11.64 -25.36
C ARG A 202 -2.31 -11.12 -24.01
N ARG A 203 -1.52 -11.34 -22.96
CA ARG A 203 -1.78 -10.79 -21.62
C ARG A 203 -1.16 -9.40 -21.41
N ASN A 204 -0.09 -9.05 -22.15
CA ASN A 204 0.75 -7.84 -22.14
C ASN A 204 0.39 -6.89 -23.28
N LEU A 205 -0.64 -7.18 -24.08
CA LEU A 205 -1.28 -6.16 -24.88
C LEU A 205 -1.58 -5.06 -23.87
N PRO A 206 -1.13 -3.81 -24.15
CA PRO A 206 -1.45 -2.73 -23.25
C PRO A 206 -2.92 -2.87 -22.96
N ALA A 207 -3.23 -2.90 -21.67
CA ALA A 207 -4.47 -2.39 -21.16
C ALA A 207 -5.12 -1.54 -22.25
N ARG A 208 -6.15 -2.10 -22.89
CA ARG A 208 -6.92 -1.36 -23.89
C ARG A 208 -7.13 0.03 -23.28
N PRO A 209 -6.70 1.13 -23.92
CA PRO A 209 -6.47 2.42 -23.28
C PRO A 209 -7.47 2.68 -22.14
N GLY A 210 -7.06 2.48 -20.88
CA GLY A 210 -8.01 2.42 -19.75
C GLY A 210 -7.71 1.50 -18.56
N GLU A 211 -6.85 0.47 -18.60
CA GLU A 211 -6.62 -0.36 -17.39
C GLU A 211 -5.64 0.23 -16.36
N ASP A 212 -4.85 1.25 -16.71
CA ASP A 212 -4.05 2.02 -15.72
C ASP A 212 -4.93 3.00 -14.91
N GLY A 213 -6.26 2.98 -15.10
CA GLY A 213 -7.15 4.00 -14.55
C GLY A 213 -6.83 5.42 -15.06
N THR A 214 -6.06 5.53 -16.15
CA THR A 214 -5.85 6.77 -16.86
C THR A 214 -6.52 6.64 -18.22
N PRO A 215 -7.72 7.20 -18.41
CA PRO A 215 -8.35 7.25 -19.70
C PRO A 215 -7.46 8.08 -20.65
N PRO A 216 -7.23 7.61 -21.88
CA PRO A 216 -6.54 8.42 -22.88
C PRO A 216 -7.37 9.70 -23.10
N ASP A 217 -6.70 10.85 -23.14
CA ASP A 217 -7.27 12.17 -23.44
C ASP A 217 -8.11 12.86 -22.35
N VAL A 218 -7.86 12.55 -21.08
CA VAL A 218 -8.48 13.30 -19.98
C VAL A 218 -7.47 14.19 -19.29
N PRO A 219 -7.74 15.51 -19.14
CA PRO A 219 -6.87 16.40 -18.38
C PRO A 219 -6.69 15.90 -16.95
N SER A 220 -5.53 16.23 -16.38
CA SER A 220 -5.26 15.89 -14.98
C SER A 220 -6.28 16.55 -14.07
N TRP A 221 -6.49 15.98 -12.87
CA TRP A 221 -7.37 16.65 -11.90
C TRP A 221 -6.89 18.05 -11.54
N GLU A 222 -5.57 18.29 -11.51
CA GLU A 222 -4.99 19.59 -11.24
C GLU A 222 -5.44 20.64 -12.28
N GLU A 223 -5.34 20.28 -13.56
CA GLU A 223 -5.78 21.12 -14.68
C GLU A 223 -7.28 21.38 -14.63
N LEU A 224 -8.06 20.31 -14.41
CA LEU A 224 -9.52 20.40 -14.28
C LEU A 224 -9.92 21.26 -13.09
N PHE A 225 -9.32 21.06 -11.93
CA PHE A 225 -9.68 21.79 -10.72
C PHE A 225 -9.42 23.28 -10.90
N ARG A 226 -8.23 23.66 -11.41
CA ARG A 226 -7.94 25.08 -11.74
C ARG A 226 -9.05 25.69 -12.59
N PHE A 227 -9.54 24.93 -13.59
CA PHE A 227 -10.59 25.37 -14.48
C PHE A 227 -12.00 25.42 -13.83
N VAL A 228 -12.43 24.36 -13.13
CA VAL A 228 -13.81 24.26 -12.62
C VAL A 228 -14.01 24.99 -11.29
N SER A 229 -12.93 25.36 -10.62
CA SER A 229 -12.98 25.91 -9.27
C SER A 229 -13.58 27.31 -9.16
N SER A 230 -13.72 28.04 -10.28
CA SER A 230 -14.49 29.29 -10.36
C SER A 230 -15.99 29.08 -10.39
N TYR A 231 -16.47 27.84 -10.53
CA TYR A 231 -17.90 27.51 -10.68
C TYR A 231 -18.42 26.78 -9.43
N GLU A 232 -18.93 27.54 -8.47
CA GLU A 232 -19.38 27.00 -7.17
C GLU A 232 -20.40 25.86 -7.32
N GLY A 233 -21.38 26.00 -8.22
CA GLY A 233 -22.39 24.97 -8.45
C GLY A 233 -21.81 23.64 -8.93
N VAL A 234 -20.72 23.68 -9.71
CA VAL A 234 -20.01 22.47 -10.17
C VAL A 234 -19.27 21.81 -9.01
N LEU A 235 -18.58 22.58 -8.17
CA LEU A 235 -17.92 22.07 -6.98
C LEU A 235 -18.90 21.46 -5.98
N GLN A 236 -20.04 22.13 -5.74
CA GLN A 236 -21.11 21.60 -4.89
C GLN A 236 -21.65 20.28 -5.44
N ALA A 237 -21.92 20.20 -6.75
CA ALA A 237 -22.39 18.96 -7.37
C ALA A 237 -21.34 17.83 -7.31
N LEU A 238 -20.06 18.16 -7.42
CA LEU A 238 -18.95 17.22 -7.32
C LEU A 238 -18.88 16.60 -5.90
N LEU A 239 -19.17 17.36 -4.86
CA LEU A 239 -19.12 16.92 -3.46
C LEU A 239 -20.44 16.35 -2.93
N ALA A 240 -21.56 16.56 -3.63
CA ALA A 240 -22.86 16.12 -3.19
C ALA A 240 -23.05 14.60 -3.42
N PRO A 241 -23.37 13.82 -2.38
CA PRO A 241 -23.63 12.39 -2.54
C PRO A 241 -24.90 12.14 -3.36
N SER A 242 -24.99 10.94 -3.94
CA SER A 242 -26.12 10.47 -4.74
C SER A 242 -26.39 9.01 -4.42
N PRO A 243 -27.65 8.53 -4.48
CA PRO A 243 -27.95 7.12 -4.21
C PRO A 243 -27.38 6.19 -5.29
N THR A 244 -27.14 6.68 -6.51
CA THR A 244 -26.52 5.92 -7.60
C THR A 244 -25.44 6.72 -8.33
N PRO A 245 -24.39 6.05 -8.88
CA PRO A 245 -23.38 6.70 -9.72
C PRO A 245 -23.97 7.39 -10.95
N THR A 246 -24.98 6.80 -11.58
CA THR A 246 -25.65 7.38 -12.75
C THR A 246 -26.30 8.73 -12.43
N GLU A 247 -27.08 8.81 -11.36
CA GLU A 247 -27.69 10.07 -10.92
C GLU A 247 -26.64 11.11 -10.52
N TYR A 248 -25.54 10.65 -9.91
CA TYR A 248 -24.42 11.51 -9.56
C TYR A 248 -23.79 12.15 -10.80
N TYR A 249 -23.46 11.36 -11.81
CA TYR A 249 -22.89 11.85 -13.07
C TYR A 249 -23.84 12.80 -13.81
N GLN A 250 -25.14 12.48 -13.86
CA GLN A 250 -26.13 13.36 -14.47
C GLN A 250 -26.31 14.68 -13.72
N ARG A 251 -26.21 14.67 -12.38
CA ARG A 251 -26.25 15.89 -11.56
C ARG A 251 -25.01 16.75 -11.80
N LEU A 252 -23.83 16.13 -11.81
CA LEU A 252 -22.56 16.80 -12.07
C LEU A 252 -22.55 17.46 -13.46
N LEU A 253 -23.00 16.74 -14.48
CA LEU A 253 -23.11 17.28 -15.83
C LEU A 253 -24.11 18.43 -15.93
N ARG A 254 -25.29 18.32 -15.31
CA ARG A 254 -26.27 19.43 -15.27
C ARG A 254 -25.68 20.69 -14.63
N ALA A 255 -24.93 20.54 -13.55
CA ALA A 255 -24.24 21.65 -12.91
C ALA A 255 -23.15 22.25 -13.84
N ALA A 256 -22.35 21.39 -14.48
CA ALA A 256 -21.33 21.82 -15.45
C ALA A 256 -21.95 22.60 -16.63
N TRP A 257 -23.05 22.12 -17.20
CA TRP A 257 -23.75 22.81 -18.28
C TRP A 257 -24.42 24.09 -17.84
N GLY A 258 -25.04 24.11 -16.65
CA GLY A 258 -25.59 25.34 -16.06
C GLY A 258 -24.53 26.42 -15.83
N ALA A 259 -23.27 26.01 -15.67
CA ALA A 259 -22.10 26.88 -15.59
C ALA A 259 -21.49 27.24 -16.96
N GLY A 260 -22.06 26.75 -18.07
CA GLY A 260 -21.57 26.99 -19.44
C GLY A 260 -20.41 26.09 -19.88
N LEU A 261 -20.07 25.04 -19.12
CA LEU A 261 -18.98 24.12 -19.46
C LEU A 261 -19.45 23.12 -20.52
N THR A 262 -19.04 23.31 -21.77
CA THR A 262 -19.44 22.44 -22.90
C THR A 262 -18.29 21.63 -23.49
N HIS A 263 -17.04 21.90 -23.08
CA HIS A 263 -15.89 21.26 -23.68
C HIS A 263 -15.84 19.75 -23.37
N PRO A 264 -15.84 18.85 -24.38
CA PRO A 264 -15.98 17.41 -24.15
C PRO A 264 -14.87 16.80 -23.29
N GLN A 265 -13.63 17.31 -23.37
CA GLN A 265 -12.53 16.83 -22.52
C GLN A 265 -12.70 17.25 -21.05
N VAL A 266 -13.24 18.45 -20.79
CA VAL A 266 -13.49 18.92 -19.43
C VAL A 266 -14.61 18.11 -18.78
N LEU A 267 -15.70 17.88 -19.52
CA LEU A 267 -16.82 17.06 -19.04
C LEU A 267 -16.39 15.62 -18.76
N ARG A 268 -15.67 15.00 -19.70
CA ARG A 268 -15.09 13.67 -19.52
C ARG A 268 -14.15 13.59 -18.32
N GLY A 269 -13.35 14.63 -18.10
CA GLY A 269 -12.48 14.73 -16.94
C GLY A 269 -13.19 14.91 -15.62
N LEU A 270 -14.22 15.75 -15.58
CA LEU A 270 -15.09 15.88 -14.42
C LEU A 270 -15.70 14.54 -14.03
N LEU A 271 -16.22 13.79 -14.99
CA LEU A 271 -16.80 12.46 -14.77
C LEU A 271 -15.77 11.43 -14.29
N TRP A 272 -14.57 11.44 -14.88
CA TRP A 272 -13.50 10.51 -14.52
C TRP A 272 -12.99 10.71 -13.10
N HIS A 273 -12.76 11.97 -12.71
CA HIS A 273 -12.19 12.32 -11.41
C HIS A 273 -13.24 12.57 -10.32
N ALA A 274 -14.51 12.29 -10.60
CA ALA A 274 -15.60 12.55 -9.68
C ALA A 274 -15.48 11.65 -8.42
N PRO A 275 -15.35 12.23 -7.20
CA PRO A 275 -15.04 11.50 -5.98
C PRO A 275 -16.12 10.50 -5.52
N HIS A 276 -17.37 10.72 -5.90
CA HIS A 276 -18.49 9.80 -5.64
C HIS A 276 -18.87 8.97 -6.88
N GLY A 277 -18.09 9.08 -7.95
CA GLY A 277 -18.24 8.29 -9.15
C GLY A 277 -17.62 6.90 -8.97
N ASP A 278 -18.01 5.97 -9.83
CA ASP A 278 -17.42 4.64 -9.90
C ASP A 278 -16.44 4.44 -11.08
N ALA A 279 -16.11 5.51 -11.81
CA ALA A 279 -15.29 5.49 -13.02
C ALA A 279 -13.90 4.88 -12.79
N LYS A 280 -13.23 5.27 -11.69
CA LYS A 280 -11.89 4.76 -11.36
C LYS A 280 -11.90 3.30 -10.93
N GLN A 281 -12.97 2.86 -10.28
CA GLN A 281 -13.13 1.46 -9.86
C GLN A 281 -13.67 0.56 -10.98
N ARG A 282 -14.30 1.15 -12.01
CA ARG A 282 -14.91 0.47 -13.15
C ARG A 282 -14.52 1.13 -14.47
N PRO A 283 -13.25 0.98 -14.91
CA PRO A 283 -12.76 1.60 -16.15
C PRO A 283 -13.55 1.18 -17.39
N GLU A 284 -14.19 0.01 -17.38
CA GLU A 284 -15.07 -0.46 -18.45
C GLU A 284 -16.28 0.47 -18.71
N ARG A 285 -16.62 1.33 -17.74
CA ARG A 285 -17.67 2.35 -17.91
C ARG A 285 -17.21 3.58 -18.68
N TRP A 286 -15.95 3.63 -19.12
CA TRP A 286 -15.42 4.79 -19.83
C TRP A 286 -16.24 5.14 -21.08
N GLU A 287 -16.60 4.15 -21.89
CA GLU A 287 -17.44 4.35 -23.09
C GLU A 287 -18.83 4.93 -22.73
N TYR A 288 -19.41 4.49 -21.60
CA TYR A 288 -20.66 5.05 -21.09
C TYR A 288 -20.50 6.53 -20.71
N LEU A 289 -19.41 6.90 -20.02
CA LEU A 289 -19.14 8.29 -19.64
C LEU A 289 -18.86 9.18 -20.85
N GLN A 290 -18.19 8.66 -21.87
CA GLN A 290 -18.01 9.34 -23.15
C GLN A 290 -19.37 9.62 -23.82
N THR A 291 -20.25 8.62 -23.85
CA THR A 291 -21.60 8.76 -24.40
C THR A 291 -22.43 9.78 -23.61
N LEU A 292 -22.33 9.75 -22.27
CA LEU A 292 -23.02 10.69 -21.38
C LEU A 292 -22.56 12.15 -21.61
N ALA A 293 -21.26 12.36 -21.79
CA ALA A 293 -20.68 13.67 -22.08
C ALA A 293 -21.03 14.17 -23.50
N ALA A 294 -21.11 13.27 -24.48
CA ALA A 294 -21.43 13.59 -25.87
C ALA A 294 -22.93 13.89 -26.08
N GLY A 295 -23.83 13.02 -25.58
CA GLY A 295 -25.27 13.06 -25.86
C GLY A 295 -25.99 14.32 -25.37
N ALA A 296 -25.35 15.10 -24.51
CA ALA A 296 -25.90 16.35 -24.03
C ALA A 296 -25.52 17.58 -24.86
N SER A 297 -24.43 17.51 -25.62
CA SER A 297 -24.03 18.59 -26.53
C SER A 297 -25.05 18.75 -27.66
N ASP A 298 -25.62 17.63 -28.13
CA ASP A 298 -26.64 17.62 -29.18
C ASP A 298 -27.99 18.18 -28.71
N SER A 299 -28.22 18.23 -27.39
CA SER A 299 -29.47 18.73 -26.81
C SER A 299 -29.47 20.25 -26.55
N HIS A 300 -28.34 20.94 -26.77
CA HIS A 300 -28.15 22.37 -26.43
C HIS A 300 -27.57 23.22 -27.58
N SER A 301 -27.40 22.66 -28.78
CA SER A 301 -26.72 23.32 -29.89
C SER A 301 -27.46 24.49 -30.56
N ASP A 302 -28.66 24.89 -30.09
CA ASP A 302 -29.45 25.90 -30.81
C ASP A 302 -29.28 27.35 -30.32
N ARG A 303 -28.52 27.66 -29.24
CA ARG A 303 -28.33 29.06 -28.78
C ARG A 303 -27.02 29.34 -28.03
N GLY A 304 -25.88 29.40 -28.72
CA GLY A 304 -24.65 29.92 -28.13
C GLY A 304 -23.66 30.48 -29.14
N PRO A 305 -23.14 31.73 -28.98
CA PRO A 305 -22.12 32.27 -29.86
C PRO A 305 -20.74 31.60 -29.61
N PRO A 306 -19.85 31.58 -30.61
CA PRO A 306 -18.52 30.97 -30.49
C PRO A 306 -17.61 31.76 -29.53
N TRP A 307 -16.94 31.04 -28.62
CA TRP A 307 -16.09 31.63 -27.57
C TRP A 307 -14.62 31.75 -27.98
N ARG A 308 -13.98 32.86 -27.58
CA ARG A 308 -12.53 33.05 -27.41
C ARG A 308 -12.30 33.57 -25.98
N PRO A 309 -11.18 33.24 -25.31
CA PRO A 309 -10.87 33.82 -24.00
C PRO A 309 -10.32 35.23 -24.17
N GLU A 310 -11.02 36.22 -23.61
CA GLU A 310 -10.35 37.41 -23.07
C GLU A 310 -10.45 37.39 -21.54
N PRO A 311 -9.40 37.81 -20.81
CA PRO A 311 -9.44 37.93 -19.37
C PRO A 311 -10.26 39.17 -19.00
N ARG A 312 -11.30 39.02 -18.18
CA ARG A 312 -12.02 40.17 -17.62
C ARG A 312 -12.03 40.17 -16.09
N GLU A 313 -11.67 41.36 -15.62
CA GLU A 313 -11.60 41.85 -14.25
C GLU A 313 -12.94 41.74 -13.51
N ALA A 314 -12.81 41.69 -12.19
CA ALA A 314 -13.86 41.55 -11.20
C ALA A 314 -14.99 42.59 -11.33
N ALA A 315 -16.24 42.12 -11.21
CA ALA A 315 -17.38 42.96 -10.90
C ALA A 315 -18.23 42.33 -9.79
N GLU A 316 -18.48 43.12 -8.76
CA GLU A 316 -19.17 42.80 -7.53
C GLU A 316 -20.70 42.64 -7.69
N GLY A 317 -21.26 41.69 -6.94
CA GLY A 317 -22.44 41.85 -6.10
C GLY A 317 -23.83 42.00 -6.74
N LYS A 318 -24.72 41.02 -6.47
CA LYS A 318 -25.97 41.26 -5.71
C LYS A 318 -26.73 39.98 -5.35
N ARG A 319 -27.32 40.07 -4.16
CA ARG A 319 -28.19 39.16 -3.41
C ARG A 319 -29.42 38.69 -4.21
N PHE A 320 -29.88 37.47 -3.93
CA PHE A 320 -31.31 37.14 -3.87
C PHE A 320 -31.61 36.20 -2.70
N GLY A 321 -32.74 36.43 -2.05
CA GLY A 321 -33.12 35.85 -0.76
C GLY A 321 -34.06 34.65 -0.83
N ALA A 322 -34.14 34.03 0.35
CA ALA A 322 -35.12 33.14 0.96
C ALA A 322 -36.39 32.72 0.18
N LEU A 323 -36.68 31.41 0.23
CA LEU A 323 -38.03 30.91 0.56
C LEU A 323 -37.95 29.53 1.26
N LEU A 324 -38.90 29.33 2.17
CA LEU A 324 -39.16 28.27 3.16
C LEU A 324 -39.33 26.85 2.59
N ASP A 325 -39.08 25.78 3.37
CA ASP A 325 -40.14 25.05 4.13
C ASP A 325 -39.58 23.87 4.97
N ASP A 326 -40.14 23.69 6.16
CA ASP A 326 -39.77 22.72 7.20
C ASP A 326 -40.59 21.43 7.10
N GLY A 327 -39.93 20.28 7.24
CA GLY A 327 -40.59 19.00 7.54
C GLY A 327 -39.61 17.99 8.13
N PRO A 328 -39.90 17.34 9.28
CA PRO A 328 -38.94 16.45 9.93
C PRO A 328 -38.93 15.06 9.25
N PRO A 329 -37.75 14.45 8.99
CA PRO A 329 -37.71 13.07 8.50
C PRO A 329 -37.89 12.06 9.65
N SER A 330 -38.72 11.06 9.38
CA SER A 330 -39.02 9.91 10.24
C SER A 330 -37.78 9.03 10.52
N PRO A 331 -37.64 8.41 11.73
CA PRO A 331 -36.39 7.78 12.18
C PRO A 331 -36.22 6.29 11.84
N TRP A 332 -36.94 5.72 10.85
CA TRP A 332 -36.77 4.30 10.49
C TRP A 332 -36.56 4.11 8.99
N GLY A 333 -35.30 4.19 8.56
CA GLY A 333 -34.85 3.69 7.26
C GLY A 333 -34.84 2.16 7.26
N LYS A 334 -35.53 1.55 6.29
CA LYS A 334 -35.49 0.10 6.03
C LYS A 334 -34.07 -0.33 5.60
N PRO A 335 -33.63 -1.56 5.91
CA PRO A 335 -32.31 -2.04 5.51
C PRO A 335 -32.21 -2.17 3.98
N ALA A 336 -30.99 -1.96 3.48
CA ALA A 336 -30.62 -1.98 2.08
C ALA A 336 -31.07 -3.28 1.37
N SER A 337 -31.76 -3.13 0.25
CA SER A 337 -32.02 -4.25 -0.68
C SER A 337 -30.72 -4.62 -1.40
N MET A 338 -30.22 -5.84 -1.17
CA MET A 338 -29.16 -6.43 -1.99
C MET A 338 -29.72 -6.68 -3.39
N ASN A 339 -29.24 -5.94 -4.40
CA ASN A 339 -29.56 -6.21 -5.79
C ASN A 339 -28.67 -7.36 -6.30
N LEU A 340 -29.28 -8.52 -6.52
CA LEU A 340 -28.68 -9.64 -7.24
C LEU A 340 -28.60 -9.29 -8.73
N GLY A 341 -27.42 -9.44 -9.34
CA GLY A 341 -27.26 -9.33 -10.79
C GLY A 341 -27.88 -10.55 -11.47
N LEU A 342 -28.76 -10.32 -12.45
CA LEU A 342 -29.31 -11.36 -13.34
C LEU A 342 -28.22 -12.25 -13.97
N SER A 343 -27.00 -11.73 -14.10
CA SER A 343 -25.80 -12.44 -14.57
C SER A 343 -25.44 -13.66 -13.71
N ASP A 344 -25.49 -13.53 -12.39
CA ASP A 344 -25.02 -14.60 -11.48
C ASP A 344 -26.03 -15.75 -11.43
N ILE A 345 -27.33 -15.41 -11.46
CA ILE A 345 -28.43 -16.36 -11.55
C ILE A 345 -28.38 -17.13 -12.89
N MET A 346 -28.06 -16.42 -13.99
CA MET A 346 -27.93 -17.02 -15.32
C MET A 346 -26.72 -17.96 -15.43
N SER A 347 -25.59 -17.63 -14.80
CA SER A 347 -24.38 -18.47 -14.79
C SER A 347 -24.62 -19.80 -14.06
N VAL A 348 -25.29 -19.77 -12.90
CA VAL A 348 -25.64 -20.97 -12.13
C VAL A 348 -26.68 -21.82 -12.86
N ALA A 349 -27.70 -21.20 -13.48
CA ALA A 349 -28.68 -21.93 -14.29
C ALA A 349 -28.05 -22.65 -15.49
N GLN A 350 -27.07 -22.02 -16.17
CA GLN A 350 -26.33 -22.65 -17.26
C GLN A 350 -25.43 -23.79 -16.79
N HIS A 351 -24.82 -23.68 -15.60
CA HIS A 351 -24.00 -24.74 -15.02
C HIS A 351 -24.84 -25.97 -14.65
N LEU A 352 -25.99 -25.77 -13.99
CA LEU A 352 -26.94 -26.83 -13.64
C LEU A 352 -27.53 -27.51 -14.89
N GLY A 353 -27.76 -26.74 -15.97
CA GLY A 353 -28.17 -27.29 -17.26
C GLY A 353 -27.11 -28.20 -17.91
N ARG A 354 -25.81 -27.90 -17.74
CA ARG A 354 -24.70 -28.71 -18.28
C ARG A 354 -24.46 -29.99 -17.49
N GLU A 355 -24.58 -29.96 -16.16
CA GLU A 355 -24.40 -31.17 -15.34
C GLU A 355 -25.52 -32.19 -15.56
N ARG A 356 -26.75 -31.75 -15.83
CA ARG A 356 -27.89 -32.64 -16.15
C ARG A 356 -27.77 -33.32 -17.52
N GLY A 357 -27.09 -32.69 -18.48
CA GLY A 357 -26.85 -33.25 -19.81
C GLY A 357 -25.86 -34.42 -19.86
N ARG A 358 -25.23 -34.78 -18.72
CA ARG A 358 -24.19 -35.83 -18.66
C ARG A 358 -24.66 -37.16 -18.07
N ARG A 359 -25.94 -37.32 -17.74
CA ARG A 359 -26.53 -38.60 -17.32
C ARG A 359 -27.59 -39.05 -18.32
N GLU A 360 -27.18 -39.86 -19.29
CA GLU A 360 -28.11 -40.57 -20.17
C GLU A 360 -28.89 -41.61 -19.37
N PHE A 361 -30.16 -41.31 -19.09
CA PHE A 361 -31.15 -42.33 -18.73
C PHE A 361 -32.19 -42.41 -19.85
N PRO A 362 -32.47 -43.60 -20.42
CA PRO A 362 -33.51 -43.76 -21.41
C PRO A 362 -34.87 -43.91 -20.70
N GLY A 363 -35.74 -42.92 -20.84
CA GLY A 363 -37.15 -43.03 -20.44
C GLY A 363 -37.74 -41.75 -19.88
N ALA A 364 -38.66 -41.15 -20.66
CA ALA A 364 -39.57 -40.06 -20.31
C ALA A 364 -38.94 -38.88 -19.54
N VAL A 365 -38.55 -37.84 -20.28
CA VAL A 365 -38.13 -36.55 -19.71
C VAL A 365 -39.34 -35.91 -19.01
N PRO A 366 -39.31 -35.70 -17.68
CA PRO A 366 -40.29 -34.84 -17.03
C PRO A 366 -39.98 -33.40 -17.46
N GLN A 367 -40.98 -32.71 -18.02
CA GLN A 367 -40.90 -31.26 -18.22
C GLN A 367 -40.89 -30.59 -16.84
N VAL A 368 -39.70 -30.40 -16.27
CA VAL A 368 -39.53 -29.50 -15.14
C VAL A 368 -39.73 -28.09 -15.68
N GLY A 369 -40.74 -27.39 -15.17
CA GLY A 369 -41.08 -26.04 -15.62
C GLY A 369 -39.90 -25.09 -15.40
N PHE A 370 -39.72 -24.13 -16.31
CA PHE A 370 -38.68 -23.10 -16.19
C PHE A 370 -38.73 -22.37 -14.83
N ALA A 371 -39.91 -22.21 -14.24
CA ALA A 371 -40.10 -21.63 -12.92
C ALA A 371 -39.42 -22.45 -11.80
N ASP A 372 -39.54 -23.79 -11.82
CA ASP A 372 -38.93 -24.67 -10.82
C ASP A 372 -37.40 -24.68 -10.96
N MET A 373 -36.90 -24.62 -12.20
CA MET A 373 -35.46 -24.51 -12.48
C MET A 373 -34.89 -23.19 -11.95
N MET A 374 -35.62 -22.08 -12.13
CA MET A 374 -35.22 -20.77 -11.61
C MET A 374 -35.28 -20.72 -10.08
N GLN A 375 -36.30 -21.31 -9.46
CA GLN A 375 -36.36 -21.41 -7.99
C GLN A 375 -35.20 -22.23 -7.43
N GLN A 376 -34.84 -23.34 -8.09
CA GLN A 376 -33.70 -24.16 -7.68
C GLN A 376 -32.36 -23.41 -7.86
N ALA A 377 -32.16 -22.72 -9.00
CA ALA A 377 -30.94 -21.95 -9.25
C ALA A 377 -30.79 -20.78 -8.26
N VAL A 378 -31.87 -20.07 -7.95
CA VAL A 378 -31.86 -19.02 -6.92
C VAL A 378 -31.57 -19.59 -5.53
N GLY A 379 -32.14 -20.75 -5.20
CA GLY A 379 -31.86 -21.45 -3.94
C GLY A 379 -30.38 -21.82 -3.77
N GLU A 380 -29.75 -22.36 -4.82
CA GLU A 380 -28.31 -22.67 -4.81
C GLU A 380 -27.44 -21.42 -4.71
N VAL A 381 -27.79 -20.33 -5.41
CA VAL A 381 -27.08 -19.04 -5.29
C VAL A 381 -27.16 -18.50 -3.86
N LEU A 382 -28.36 -18.52 -3.26
CA LEU A 382 -28.55 -18.07 -1.88
C LEU A 382 -27.75 -18.92 -0.89
N LYS A 383 -27.68 -20.23 -1.10
CA LYS A 383 -26.88 -21.14 -0.27
C LYS A 383 -25.38 -20.88 -0.39
N VAL A 384 -24.86 -20.70 -1.61
CA VAL A 384 -23.44 -20.34 -1.83
C VAL A 384 -23.12 -18.99 -1.19
N MET A 385 -24.05 -18.03 -1.22
CA MET A 385 -23.89 -16.75 -0.54
C MET A 385 -23.90 -16.90 0.98
N GLU A 386 -24.80 -17.71 1.53
CA GLU A 386 -24.85 -18.03 2.97
C GLU A 386 -23.53 -18.65 3.44
N ASP A 387 -23.03 -19.66 2.73
CA ASP A 387 -21.74 -20.31 3.03
C ASP A 387 -20.57 -19.33 2.94
N ARG A 388 -20.58 -18.41 1.97
CA ARG A 388 -19.55 -17.38 1.81
C ARG A 388 -19.61 -16.34 2.94
N VAL A 389 -20.80 -15.93 3.37
CA VAL A 389 -20.97 -15.01 4.49
C VAL A 389 -20.54 -15.66 5.79
N ILE A 390 -20.86 -16.94 6.01
CA ILE A 390 -20.40 -17.71 7.17
C ILE A 390 -18.87 -17.82 7.17
N LEU A 391 -18.26 -18.15 6.02
CA LEU A 391 -16.80 -18.26 5.90
C LEU A 391 -16.09 -16.93 6.18
N GLU A 392 -16.57 -15.83 5.59
CA GLU A 392 -16.01 -14.50 5.83
C GLU A 392 -16.18 -14.08 7.29
N ARG A 393 -17.35 -14.34 7.89
CA ARG A 393 -17.56 -14.13 9.33
C ARG A 393 -16.55 -14.91 10.17
N SER A 394 -16.32 -16.19 9.88
CA SER A 394 -15.33 -17.00 10.61
C SER A 394 -13.89 -16.47 10.42
N ARG A 395 -13.55 -15.95 9.25
CA ARG A 395 -12.26 -15.25 9.02
C ARG A 395 -12.12 -14.00 9.86
N TYR A 396 -13.17 -13.16 9.92
CA TYR A 396 -13.17 -11.96 10.77
C TYR A 396 -13.07 -12.31 12.25
N GLU A 397 -13.79 -13.31 12.73
CA GLU A 397 -13.72 -13.79 14.12
C GLU A 397 -12.31 -14.31 14.46
N ALA A 398 -11.67 -15.06 13.55
CA ALA A 398 -10.28 -15.52 13.74
C ALA A 398 -9.27 -14.36 13.77
N MET A 399 -9.43 -13.37 12.89
CA MET A 399 -8.59 -12.18 12.88
C MET A 399 -8.75 -11.36 14.17
N LEU A 400 -9.99 -11.14 14.63
CA LEU A 400 -10.27 -10.45 15.89
C LEU A 400 -9.67 -11.19 17.09
N PHE A 401 -9.69 -12.52 17.08
CA PHE A 401 -9.06 -13.34 18.10
C PHE A 401 -7.54 -13.17 18.14
N GLU A 402 -6.87 -13.17 16.98
CA GLU A 402 -5.42 -12.92 16.90
C GLU A 402 -5.06 -11.49 17.32
N ILE A 403 -5.86 -10.49 16.96
CA ILE A 403 -5.70 -9.11 17.46
C ILE A 403 -5.83 -9.09 19.00
N GLY A 404 -6.77 -9.85 19.57
CA GLY A 404 -6.90 -10.00 21.02
C GLY A 404 -5.64 -10.58 21.69
N LYS A 405 -5.00 -11.59 21.08
CA LYS A 405 -3.73 -12.16 21.55
C LYS A 405 -2.56 -11.17 21.44
N LEU A 406 -2.52 -10.38 20.38
CA LEU A 406 -1.49 -9.35 20.22
C LEU A 406 -1.65 -8.27 21.29
N SER A 407 -2.88 -7.86 21.59
CA SER A 407 -3.16 -6.92 22.69
C SER A 407 -2.77 -7.47 24.06
N SER A 408 -3.00 -8.77 24.34
CA SER A 408 -2.58 -9.36 25.61
C SER A 408 -1.06 -9.47 25.73
N ARG A 409 -0.35 -9.80 24.64
CA ARG A 409 1.11 -9.77 24.58
C ARG A 409 1.68 -8.36 24.74
N ALA A 410 1.04 -7.36 24.16
CA ALA A 410 1.43 -5.96 24.35
C ALA A 410 1.31 -5.55 25.82
N ALA A 411 0.20 -5.89 26.49
CA ALA A 411 0.02 -5.64 27.91
C ALA A 411 1.05 -6.40 28.79
N GLU A 412 1.41 -7.63 28.42
CA GLU A 412 2.48 -8.38 29.09
C GLU A 412 3.83 -7.68 28.96
N LEU A 413 4.18 -7.21 27.75
CA LEU A 413 5.43 -6.48 27.52
C LEU A 413 5.47 -5.17 28.29
N GLU A 414 4.38 -4.41 28.32
CA GLU A 414 4.25 -3.19 29.13
C GLU A 414 4.46 -3.49 30.62
N SER A 415 3.87 -4.57 31.14
CA SER A 415 4.07 -5.01 32.52
C SER A 415 5.54 -5.36 32.79
N ARG A 416 6.22 -6.07 31.88
CA ARG A 416 7.65 -6.42 32.02
C ARG A 416 8.56 -5.20 31.96
N LEU A 417 8.18 -4.19 31.17
CA LEU A 417 8.92 -2.95 31.03
C LEU A 417 8.80 -2.11 32.30
N ALA A 418 7.59 -1.99 32.86
CA ALA A 418 7.36 -1.37 34.17
C ALA A 418 8.16 -2.06 35.29
N ASP A 419 8.22 -3.39 35.27
CA ASP A 419 9.02 -4.21 36.19
C ASP A 419 10.52 -3.89 36.10
N CYS A 420 11.04 -3.72 34.88
CA CYS A 420 12.44 -3.36 34.64
C CYS A 420 12.74 -1.94 35.16
N GLU A 421 11.87 -0.98 34.87
CA GLU A 421 12.01 0.40 35.36
C GLU A 421 11.99 0.46 36.89
N GLN A 422 11.13 -0.33 37.54
CA GLN A 422 11.10 -0.41 38.99
C GLN A 422 12.41 -0.97 39.56
N ARG A 423 13.00 -2.01 38.95
CA ARG A 423 14.30 -2.56 39.38
C ARG A 423 15.43 -1.55 39.20
N LEU A 424 15.45 -0.82 38.09
CA LEU A 424 16.44 0.24 37.85
C LEU A 424 16.31 1.37 38.89
N ARG A 425 15.09 1.77 39.22
CA ARG A 425 14.83 2.76 40.28
C ARG A 425 15.31 2.25 41.66
N GLN A 426 15.06 0.99 41.99
CA GLN A 426 15.54 0.39 43.24
C GLN A 426 17.07 0.31 43.31
N GLN A 427 17.74 -0.04 42.21
CA GLN A 427 19.22 -0.03 42.14
C GLN A 427 19.80 1.37 42.28
N SER A 428 19.15 2.40 41.72
CA SER A 428 19.59 3.79 41.84
C SER A 428 19.47 4.32 43.27
N ASN A 429 18.47 3.87 44.03
CA ASN A 429 18.27 4.27 45.43
C ASN A 429 19.14 3.46 46.40
N GLY A 430 19.44 2.19 46.10
CA GLY A 430 20.32 1.35 46.93
C GLY A 430 21.78 1.81 46.97
N LYS A 431 22.25 2.54 45.96
CA LYS A 431 23.62 3.07 45.91
C LYS A 431 23.86 4.33 46.74
N LYS A 432 22.81 4.99 47.26
CA LYS A 432 22.97 6.21 48.08
C LYS A 432 23.11 5.96 49.59
N ALA A 433 23.11 4.70 50.03
CA ALA A 433 23.19 4.33 51.46
C ALA A 433 24.57 3.81 51.92
N GLY A 434 25.61 3.83 51.06
CA GLY A 434 26.88 3.17 51.32
C GLY A 434 28.15 4.03 51.37
N GLU A 435 28.08 5.32 51.03
CA GLU A 435 29.26 6.22 50.97
C GLU A 435 29.04 7.46 51.82
N GLU A 436 28.95 7.30 53.15
CA GLU A 436 29.23 8.39 54.09
C GLU A 436 29.59 7.80 55.47
N SER A 437 30.83 7.34 55.61
CA SER A 437 31.44 7.13 56.93
C SER A 437 32.96 7.12 56.83
N VAL A 438 33.58 8.31 56.72
CA VAL A 438 34.87 8.62 57.36
C VAL A 438 34.92 10.14 57.60
N LEU A 439 34.58 10.57 58.81
CA LEU A 439 35.29 11.57 59.63
C LEU A 439 34.38 11.96 60.81
N GLY A 440 34.77 11.54 62.00
CA GLY A 440 33.96 11.63 63.20
C GLY A 440 33.90 13.01 63.84
N PHE A 441 32.84 13.23 64.60
CA PHE A 441 32.82 14.06 65.80
C PHE A 441 31.71 13.60 66.75
N GLU A 442 31.84 14.01 68.00
CA GLU A 442 31.44 13.33 69.23
C GLU A 442 29.96 13.46 69.64
N LYS A 443 29.54 12.45 70.44
CA LYS A 443 28.51 12.42 71.51
C LYS A 443 27.00 12.47 71.17
N PRO A 444 26.20 11.50 71.66
CA PRO A 444 24.74 11.63 71.83
C PRO A 444 24.43 12.21 73.23
N PRO A 445 23.21 12.73 73.52
CA PRO A 445 22.18 11.88 74.16
C PRO A 445 20.72 12.39 73.88
N PRO A 446 19.67 12.06 74.65
CA PRO A 446 18.56 11.21 74.22
C PRO A 446 17.17 11.90 74.29
N TRP A 447 16.10 11.16 73.91
CA TRP A 447 14.66 11.42 74.13
C TRP A 447 14.03 12.70 73.52
N LEU A 448 13.19 12.53 72.48
CA LEU A 448 11.80 13.05 72.36
C LEU A 448 11.16 12.79 70.98
N THR A 449 10.24 11.82 70.99
CA THR A 449 8.90 11.76 70.34
C THR A 449 8.67 11.93 68.82
N PRO A 450 7.53 11.37 68.33
CA PRO A 450 7.27 11.11 66.91
C PRO A 450 6.13 11.97 66.34
N GLU A 451 6.34 12.75 65.28
CA GLU A 451 5.24 13.27 64.45
C GLU A 451 5.65 13.50 62.98
N GLY A 452 4.81 12.97 62.07
CA GLY A 452 4.34 13.63 60.84
C GLY A 452 5.34 13.99 59.72
N ASN A 453 5.31 13.24 58.61
CA ASN A 453 4.79 13.73 57.32
C ASN A 453 5.04 12.72 56.19
N TYR A 454 3.96 12.08 55.73
CA TYR A 454 3.95 11.43 54.43
C TYR A 454 3.88 12.51 53.35
N ALA A 455 5.00 12.77 52.68
CA ALA A 455 5.02 13.56 51.47
C ALA A 455 4.25 12.82 50.37
N ILE A 456 3.09 13.35 50.00
CA ILE A 456 2.32 12.94 48.84
C ILE A 456 3.20 13.13 47.61
N ARG A 457 3.59 12.01 46.96
CA ARG A 457 4.19 12.04 45.63
C ARG A 457 3.16 12.61 44.64
N PRO A 458 3.55 13.53 43.74
CA PRO A 458 2.68 13.94 42.64
C PRO A 458 2.35 12.70 41.81
N GLN A 459 1.05 12.41 41.64
CA GLN A 459 0.58 11.48 40.61
C GLN A 459 1.04 12.03 39.26
N GLU A 460 1.85 11.29 38.53
CA GLU A 460 2.09 11.55 37.11
C GLU A 460 0.73 11.44 36.39
N PRO A 461 0.37 12.43 35.55
CA PRO A 461 -0.94 12.45 34.91
C PRO A 461 -1.10 11.24 33.99
N GLU A 462 -2.26 10.57 34.09
CA GLU A 462 -2.65 9.53 33.15
C GLU A 462 -2.51 10.03 31.70
N PRO A 463 -2.04 9.18 30.77
CA PRO A 463 -1.93 9.55 29.37
C PRO A 463 -3.31 9.97 28.84
N PRO A 464 -3.42 11.12 28.14
CA PRO A 464 -4.70 11.63 27.68
C PRO A 464 -5.35 10.64 26.72
N ALA A 465 -6.66 10.46 26.85
CA ALA A 465 -7.46 9.63 25.96
C ALA A 465 -7.21 9.99 24.48
N PRO A 466 -7.19 9.01 23.57
CA PRO A 466 -6.94 9.26 22.15
C PRO A 466 -7.95 10.26 21.59
N LEU A 467 -7.45 11.33 20.97
CA LEU A 467 -8.26 12.39 20.39
C LEU A 467 -9.15 11.82 19.28
N SER A 468 -10.43 12.22 19.26
CA SER A 468 -11.33 11.87 18.16
C SER A 468 -10.85 12.53 16.85
N SER A 469 -11.10 11.88 15.71
CA SER A 469 -10.74 12.41 14.39
C SER A 469 -11.28 13.82 14.13
N GLY A 470 -12.49 14.12 14.63
CA GLY A 470 -13.08 15.47 14.56
C GLY A 470 -12.32 16.53 15.37
N GLN A 471 -11.69 16.15 16.49
CA GLN A 471 -10.82 17.04 17.25
C GLN A 471 -9.52 17.32 16.48
N VAL A 472 -8.92 16.28 15.90
CA VAL A 472 -7.68 16.39 15.10
C VAL A 472 -7.89 17.30 13.89
N ILE A 473 -9.03 17.22 13.20
CA ILE A 473 -9.35 18.12 12.07
C ILE A 473 -9.51 19.56 12.55
N ARG A 474 -10.22 19.81 13.66
CA ARG A 474 -10.39 21.16 14.20
C ARG A 474 -9.06 21.77 14.61
N ASP A 475 -8.22 21.01 15.32
CA ASP A 475 -6.90 21.46 15.75
C ASP A 475 -5.97 21.72 14.56
N TYR A 476 -6.12 20.95 13.48
CA TYR A 476 -5.39 21.18 12.24
C TYR A 476 -5.83 22.47 11.53
N LEU A 477 -7.13 22.67 11.33
CA LEU A 477 -7.65 23.88 10.69
C LEU A 477 -7.40 25.15 11.52
N ALA A 478 -7.38 25.04 12.85
CA ALA A 478 -7.00 26.13 13.74
C ALA A 478 -5.53 26.53 13.58
N ARG A 479 -4.64 25.55 13.38
CA ARG A 479 -3.20 25.78 13.11
C ARG A 479 -2.90 26.24 11.68
N ASN A 480 -3.81 25.98 10.75
CA ASN A 480 -3.67 26.30 9.32
C ASN A 480 -4.79 27.24 8.87
N PRO A 481 -4.81 28.51 9.31
CA PRO A 481 -5.91 29.44 9.05
C PRO A 481 -6.11 29.76 7.56
N ASP A 482 -5.08 29.57 6.74
CA ASP A 482 -5.13 29.68 5.28
C ASP A 482 -6.06 28.64 4.63
N LEU A 483 -6.16 27.46 5.25
CA LEU A 483 -7.09 26.39 4.87
C LEU A 483 -8.41 26.48 5.64
N GLY A 484 -8.40 26.93 6.90
CA GLY A 484 -9.59 26.94 7.77
C GLY A 484 -10.56 28.10 7.56
N ARG A 485 -10.12 29.25 7.05
CA ARG A 485 -10.98 30.45 6.86
C ARG A 485 -11.79 30.44 5.58
N ASP A 486 -11.37 29.66 4.59
CA ASP A 486 -11.95 29.63 3.26
C ASP A 486 -12.65 28.28 3.03
N SER A 487 -13.97 28.32 2.83
CA SER A 487 -14.78 27.10 2.61
C SER A 487 -14.27 26.28 1.42
N ARG A 488 -13.77 26.94 0.37
CA ARG A 488 -13.19 26.27 -0.81
C ARG A 488 -11.89 25.55 -0.45
N ALA A 489 -11.10 26.10 0.46
CA ALA A 489 -9.87 25.47 0.92
C ALA A 489 -10.13 24.25 1.81
N VAL A 490 -11.13 24.33 2.69
CA VAL A 490 -11.59 23.17 3.49
C VAL A 490 -12.11 22.05 2.58
N GLN A 491 -12.91 22.38 1.56
CA GLN A 491 -13.41 21.41 0.59
C GLN A 491 -12.27 20.74 -0.18
N MET A 492 -11.26 21.51 -0.61
CA MET A 492 -10.08 20.96 -1.27
C MET A 492 -9.28 20.03 -0.35
N LEU A 493 -9.08 20.41 0.92
CA LEU A 493 -8.43 19.54 1.91
C LEU A 493 -9.18 18.21 2.06
N GLN A 494 -10.50 18.25 2.22
CA GLN A 494 -11.32 17.04 2.33
C GLN A 494 -11.23 16.18 1.07
N PHE A 495 -11.23 16.82 -0.09
CA PHE A 495 -11.09 16.14 -1.37
C PHE A 495 -9.72 15.45 -1.52
N CYS A 496 -8.62 16.14 -1.18
CA CYS A 496 -7.26 15.58 -1.22
C CYS A 496 -7.13 14.38 -0.28
N LEU A 497 -7.65 14.52 0.94
CA LEU A 497 -7.62 13.46 1.93
C LEU A 497 -8.32 12.20 1.41
N LYS A 498 -9.55 12.34 0.89
CA LYS A 498 -10.34 11.21 0.41
C LYS A 498 -9.80 10.57 -0.87
N ASN A 499 -9.29 11.36 -1.82
CA ASN A 499 -9.03 10.87 -3.18
C ASN A 499 -7.56 10.60 -3.50
N TYR A 500 -6.63 11.21 -2.76
CA TYR A 500 -5.20 11.09 -3.02
C TYR A 500 -4.46 10.43 -1.86
N ILE A 501 -4.88 10.72 -0.64
CA ILE A 501 -4.20 10.19 0.54
C ILE A 501 -4.79 8.84 0.95
N ASP A 502 -6.11 8.75 1.14
CA ASP A 502 -6.74 7.52 1.64
C ASP A 502 -6.80 6.38 0.62
N LEU A 503 -6.82 6.69 -0.69
CA LEU A 503 -6.82 5.68 -1.75
C LEU A 503 -5.43 5.20 -2.14
N ASN A 504 -4.35 5.90 -1.74
CA ASN A 504 -3.00 5.49 -2.08
C ASN A 504 -2.46 4.47 -1.03
N PRO A 505 -2.15 3.22 -1.43
CA PRO A 505 -1.67 2.19 -0.51
C PRO A 505 -0.37 2.57 0.20
N GLU A 506 0.48 3.43 -0.39
CA GLU A 506 1.72 3.93 0.24
C GLU A 506 1.45 4.77 1.48
N ASN A 507 0.26 5.36 1.60
CA ASN A 507 -0.15 6.17 2.74
C ASN A 507 -0.97 5.37 3.78
N SER A 508 -1.18 4.07 3.58
CA SER A 508 -2.00 3.23 4.48
C SER A 508 -1.43 3.12 5.90
N GLY A 509 -0.10 3.14 6.05
CA GLY A 509 0.59 3.12 7.34
C GLY A 509 0.68 4.46 8.07
N LEU A 510 0.25 5.57 7.44
CA LEU A 510 0.32 6.89 8.06
C LEU A 510 -0.81 7.10 9.07
N SER A 511 -0.49 7.77 10.16
CA SER A 511 -1.49 8.24 11.12
C SER A 511 -2.45 9.24 10.46
N PHE A 512 -3.66 9.36 10.99
CA PHE A 512 -4.66 10.31 10.46
C PHE A 512 -4.14 11.76 10.43
N LYS A 513 -3.30 12.14 11.40
CA LYS A 513 -2.64 13.45 11.45
C LYS A 513 -1.69 13.65 10.27
N GLU A 514 -0.83 12.68 9.98
CA GLU A 514 0.12 12.75 8.85
C GLU A 514 -0.59 12.76 7.50
N LYS A 515 -1.67 11.98 7.38
CA LYS A 515 -2.55 12.02 6.21
C LYS A 515 -3.14 13.40 5.98
N LEU A 516 -3.60 14.06 7.06
CA LEU A 516 -4.16 15.41 7.02
C LEU A 516 -3.10 16.46 6.65
N GLU A 517 -1.87 16.32 7.15
CA GLU A 517 -0.74 17.17 6.76
C GLU A 517 -0.43 17.04 5.26
N LYS A 518 -0.30 15.81 4.75
CA LYS A 518 -0.08 15.57 3.31
C LYS A 518 -1.24 16.12 2.46
N ALA A 519 -2.49 15.88 2.89
CA ALA A 519 -3.66 16.41 2.21
C ALA A 519 -3.66 17.95 2.18
N GLY A 520 -3.21 18.61 3.26
CA GLY A 520 -3.13 20.06 3.32
C GLY A 520 -2.02 20.65 2.44
N LYS A 521 -0.89 19.96 2.27
CA LYS A 521 0.14 20.34 1.29
C LYS A 521 -0.41 20.31 -0.13
N LEU A 522 -1.01 19.18 -0.53
CA LEU A 522 -1.66 19.04 -1.84
C LEU A 522 -2.75 20.09 -2.05
N ALA A 523 -3.57 20.36 -1.02
CA ALA A 523 -4.63 21.36 -1.10
C ALA A 523 -4.08 22.76 -1.41
N ARG A 524 -2.95 23.15 -0.82
CA ARG A 524 -2.29 24.44 -1.10
C ARG A 524 -1.74 24.51 -2.51
N GLU A 525 -1.09 23.44 -2.97
CA GLU A 525 -0.58 23.33 -4.34
C GLU A 525 -1.73 23.48 -5.37
N PHE A 526 -2.86 22.78 -5.15
CA PHE A 526 -4.04 22.91 -6.02
C PHE A 526 -4.66 24.30 -6.02
N LEU A 527 -4.60 25.00 -4.88
CA LEU A 527 -5.12 26.36 -4.75
C LEU A 527 -4.14 27.44 -5.21
N GLY A 528 -2.90 27.06 -5.56
CA GLY A 528 -1.83 28.03 -5.88
C GLY A 528 -1.46 28.92 -4.70
N LYS A 529 -1.68 28.47 -3.46
CA LYS A 529 -1.25 29.19 -2.26
C LYS A 529 0.17 28.73 -1.94
N GLU A 530 1.16 29.61 -2.11
CA GLU A 530 2.53 29.34 -1.64
C GLU A 530 2.51 29.10 -0.12
N GLN A 531 3.23 28.08 0.35
CA GLN A 531 3.41 27.87 1.79
C GLN A 531 4.12 29.11 2.37
N ALA A 532 3.51 29.73 3.38
CA ALA A 532 4.23 30.68 4.20
C ALA A 532 5.48 29.95 4.77
N PRO A 533 6.68 30.54 4.69
CA PRO A 533 7.90 29.90 5.17
C PRO A 533 7.70 29.47 6.63
N GLU A 534 8.08 28.23 6.97
CA GLU A 534 8.08 27.74 8.35
C GLU A 534 8.96 28.68 9.20
N VAL A 535 8.36 29.29 10.22
CA VAL A 535 9.03 30.19 11.18
C VAL A 535 9.54 29.39 12.37
#